data_AF-A0A1S3SVI1-F1
#
_entry.id   AF-A0A1S3SVI1-F1
#
_cell.length_a   1.000
_cell.length_b   1.000
_cell.length_c   1.000
_cell.angle_alpha   90.00
_cell.angle_beta   90.00
_cell.angle_gamma   90.00
#
_symmetry.space_group_name_H-M   'P 1'
#
loop_
_entity.id
_entity.type
_entity.pdbx_description
1 polymer ?
#
loop_
_entity_poly.entity_id
_entity_poly.type
_entity_poly.pdbx_seq_one_letter_code
_entity_poly.pdbx_strand_id
1 'polypeptide(L)'
;MLPTVILKGTLIKKSQQKRRTSPCNYKERLFVLDTQDLTYSEQRPGKKPIQKGCIELSRIKCVEIVCSEAPIPCSNKYPFQVVHDNCYLYIFAPDNDCRQRWVRALKEETKCNALLLKYHPNFWMEGRWRCCYQTEKMATGCQEYDPVGYASKKPLPPTPDTQRRLSDPGQSVVVALQNYSPHGDTELALHKDQEYILTDSSHHDWWTVQDHRGNTGFVPCTYIAEKSCNNFNRFEWYNKDITRGRAEELLMTEGKEGAFMVRDSRCAGVYTVSVFTKAPGSNGQKNPRVKHYQIRQSEAEETSKFYLAEKYLFMTIPELIQYHQHNAAGLITRLRHPISQGRENFQSPAELSKGQWEVDPAELILGEEVGSGQFGLVLQGRWRERRVAVKMIREGAMSEEDFKEEARVMTMLSHCKLVQLYGVCTQHSPMCLMFELMEQGCLSDYLRARRGRMSQDTLLGMCLDVSEGMAYLESNNFIHRDLAA
;
A
#
# COMPACT_ATOMS: atom_id res chain seq x y z
N MET A 1 41.93 -25.01 7.99
CA MET A 1 41.71 -23.59 7.61
C MET A 1 41.70 -22.78 8.90
N LEU A 2 42.44 -21.66 8.98
CA LEU A 2 42.43 -20.81 10.18
C LEU A 2 41.04 -20.16 10.34
N PRO A 3 40.56 -19.92 11.58
CA PRO A 3 39.27 -19.26 11.81
C PRO A 3 39.29 -17.84 11.23
N THR A 4 38.36 -17.54 10.32
CA THR A 4 38.21 -16.20 9.72
C THR A 4 37.04 -15.48 10.38
N VAL A 5 37.25 -14.25 10.86
CA VAL A 5 36.17 -13.45 11.47
C VAL A 5 35.18 -13.00 10.38
N ILE A 6 33.91 -13.35 10.56
CA ILE A 6 32.80 -13.02 9.67
C ILE A 6 32.08 -11.75 10.16
N LEU A 7 31.73 -11.72 11.45
CA LEU A 7 31.05 -10.58 12.07
C LEU A 7 31.60 -10.30 13.47
N LYS A 8 31.62 -9.02 13.82
CA LYS A 8 31.97 -8.55 15.16
C LYS A 8 31.11 -7.36 15.53
N GLY A 9 30.61 -7.32 16.76
CA GLY A 9 29.72 -6.26 17.20
C GLY A 9 29.37 -6.34 18.67
N THR A 10 29.03 -5.19 19.24
CA THR A 10 28.58 -5.08 20.63
C THR A 10 27.07 -5.28 20.68
N LEU A 11 26.61 -6.34 21.36
CA LEU A 11 25.20 -6.72 21.47
C LEU A 11 24.84 -7.00 22.93
N ILE A 12 23.55 -6.97 23.26
CA ILE A 12 23.09 -7.30 24.61
C ILE A 12 22.70 -8.76 24.68
N LYS A 13 23.20 -9.47 25.68
CA LYS A 13 22.89 -10.86 25.98
C LYS A 13 21.97 -10.97 27.20
N LYS A 14 20.87 -11.72 27.09
CA LYS A 14 20.06 -12.11 28.27
C LYS A 14 20.71 -13.26 29.04
N SER A 15 20.58 -13.25 30.37
CA SER A 15 20.98 -14.37 31.22
C SER A 15 20.11 -15.60 30.96
N GLN A 16 20.72 -16.79 30.96
CA GLN A 16 20.01 -18.05 30.71
C GLN A 16 19.16 -18.53 31.90
N GLN A 17 19.21 -17.81 33.04
CA GLN A 17 18.53 -18.13 34.31
C GLN A 17 18.67 -19.60 34.68
N LYS A 18 19.87 -20.00 35.15
CA LYS A 18 20.17 -21.39 35.53
C LYS A 18 19.29 -21.91 36.70
N ARG A 19 18.67 -21.02 37.48
CA ARG A 19 17.68 -21.33 38.53
C ARG A 19 16.42 -20.49 38.32
N ARG A 20 15.25 -21.03 38.69
CA ARG A 20 13.94 -20.36 38.53
C ARG A 20 13.87 -19.00 39.23
N THR A 21 14.59 -18.83 40.34
CA THR A 21 14.67 -17.60 41.15
C THR A 21 15.73 -16.61 40.69
N SER A 22 16.57 -16.97 39.70
CA SER A 22 17.65 -16.08 39.25
C SER A 22 17.09 -14.89 38.45
N PRO A 23 17.51 -13.65 38.74
CA PRO A 23 17.02 -12.49 38.02
C PRO A 23 17.40 -12.53 36.53
N CYS A 24 16.46 -12.10 35.68
CA CYS A 24 16.75 -11.78 34.28
C CYS A 24 17.76 -10.63 34.26
N ASN A 25 18.96 -10.87 33.74
CA ASN A 25 19.99 -9.85 33.62
C ASN A 25 20.36 -9.70 32.15
N TYR A 26 20.56 -8.46 31.71
CA TYR A 26 20.87 -8.07 30.34
C TYR A 26 22.25 -7.43 30.36
N LYS A 27 23.22 -8.06 29.68
CA LYS A 27 24.60 -7.59 29.72
C LYS A 27 25.11 -7.36 28.31
N GLU A 28 25.68 -6.18 28.10
CA GLU A 28 26.40 -5.85 26.88
C GLU A 28 27.66 -6.73 26.74
N ARG A 29 27.88 -7.28 25.55
CA ARG A 29 29.00 -8.16 25.23
C ARG A 29 29.50 -7.86 23.83
N LEU A 30 30.80 -7.95 23.64
CA LEU A 30 31.38 -8.00 22.30
C LEU A 30 31.22 -9.43 21.78
N PHE A 31 30.38 -9.60 20.76
CA PHE A 31 30.24 -10.83 20.02
C PHE A 31 31.21 -10.86 18.84
N VAL A 32 31.79 -12.03 18.59
CA VAL A 32 32.60 -12.34 17.41
C VAL A 32 32.11 -13.66 16.84
N LEU A 33 31.68 -13.64 15.59
CA LEU A 33 31.38 -14.81 14.78
C LEU A 33 32.55 -15.00 13.84
N ASP A 34 33.22 -16.15 13.94
CA ASP A 34 34.17 -16.63 12.95
C ASP A 34 33.65 -17.92 12.31
N THR A 35 34.41 -18.51 11.39
CA THR A 35 34.04 -19.73 10.66
C THR A 35 33.96 -21.00 11.53
N GLN A 36 34.27 -20.93 12.83
CA GLN A 36 34.24 -22.09 13.75
C GLN A 36 33.34 -21.84 14.95
N ASP A 37 33.36 -20.63 15.51
CA ASP A 37 32.77 -20.30 16.79
C ASP A 37 31.99 -18.98 16.79
N LEU A 38 30.94 -18.94 17.62
CA LEU A 38 30.31 -17.71 18.11
C LEU A 38 30.79 -17.43 19.55
N THR A 39 31.70 -16.49 19.70
CA THR A 39 32.26 -16.08 20.99
C THR A 39 31.65 -14.77 21.49
N TYR A 40 31.57 -14.62 22.82
CA TYR A 40 31.18 -13.35 23.43
C TYR A 40 32.01 -13.02 24.67
N SER A 41 32.49 -11.79 24.74
CA SER A 41 33.41 -11.31 25.77
C SER A 41 32.90 -10.07 26.49
N GLU A 42 33.32 -9.90 27.74
CA GLU A 42 33.16 -8.66 28.49
C GLU A 42 34.31 -7.73 28.15
N GLN A 43 33.99 -6.54 27.62
CA GLN A 43 34.96 -5.47 27.43
C GLN A 43 34.96 -4.54 28.64
N ARG A 44 36.16 -4.21 29.12
CA ARG A 44 36.37 -3.16 30.12
C ARG A 44 37.38 -2.15 29.55
N PRO A 45 37.17 -0.84 29.73
CA PRO A 45 38.13 0.16 29.27
C PRO A 45 39.54 -0.16 29.78
N GLY A 46 40.51 -0.17 28.86
CA GLY A 46 41.93 -0.42 29.17
C GLY A 46 42.31 -1.87 29.55
N LYS A 47 41.40 -2.85 29.41
CA LYS A 47 41.70 -4.27 29.69
C LYS A 47 41.43 -5.16 28.47
N LYS A 48 42.19 -6.26 28.36
CA LYS A 48 41.94 -7.29 27.34
C LYS A 48 40.52 -7.86 27.52
N PRO A 49 39.77 -8.13 26.42
CA PRO A 49 38.44 -8.72 26.50
C PRO A 49 38.46 -10.06 27.24
N ILE A 50 37.52 -10.25 28.17
CA ILE A 50 37.41 -11.49 28.94
C ILE A 50 36.30 -12.34 28.33
N GLN A 51 36.65 -13.47 27.70
CA GLN A 51 35.67 -14.39 27.13
C GLN A 51 34.70 -14.92 28.20
N LYS A 52 33.40 -14.82 27.93
CA LYS A 52 32.32 -15.29 28.82
C LYS A 52 31.60 -16.51 28.29
N GLY A 53 31.71 -16.77 27.00
CA GLY A 53 31.25 -18.00 26.39
C GLY A 53 31.74 -18.12 24.95
N CYS A 54 31.74 -19.36 24.49
CA CYS A 54 32.03 -19.78 23.14
C CYS A 54 30.98 -20.84 22.77
N ILE A 55 30.41 -20.76 21.58
CA ILE A 55 29.50 -21.74 21.01
C ILE A 55 30.08 -22.17 19.69
N GLU A 56 30.48 -23.44 19.62
CA GLU A 56 30.91 -24.07 18.37
C GLU A 56 29.75 -24.07 17.38
N LEU A 57 30.00 -23.59 16.16
CA LEU A 57 28.94 -23.41 15.17
C LEU A 57 28.26 -24.73 14.81
N SER A 58 28.99 -25.84 14.78
CA SER A 58 28.46 -27.21 14.55
C SER A 58 27.36 -27.62 15.54
N ARG A 59 27.34 -27.03 16.73
CA ARG A 59 26.37 -27.33 17.81
C ARG A 59 25.10 -26.49 17.75
N ILE A 60 25.09 -25.45 16.91
CA ILE A 60 23.92 -24.60 16.72
C ILE A 60 22.88 -25.36 15.91
N LYS A 61 21.69 -25.51 16.48
CA LYS A 61 20.57 -26.25 15.88
C LYS A 61 19.47 -25.34 15.34
N CYS A 62 19.44 -24.08 15.75
CA CYS A 62 18.46 -23.10 15.27
C CYS A 62 18.94 -21.68 15.55
N VAL A 63 18.79 -20.79 14.56
CA VAL A 63 19.00 -19.35 14.71
C VAL A 63 17.81 -18.63 14.12
N GLU A 64 17.10 -17.84 14.92
CA GLU A 64 15.88 -17.20 14.45
C GLU A 64 15.52 -15.94 15.26
N ILE A 65 14.75 -15.05 14.65
CA ILE A 65 14.24 -13.86 15.32
C ILE A 65 13.25 -14.25 16.41
N VAL A 66 13.35 -13.57 17.56
CA VAL A 66 12.38 -13.76 18.65
C VAL A 66 11.23 -12.79 18.48
N CYS A 67 10.04 -13.33 18.31
CA CYS A 67 8.79 -12.61 18.18
C CYS A 67 8.24 -12.22 19.55
N SER A 68 8.68 -11.10 20.10
CA SER A 68 8.11 -10.55 21.35
C SER A 68 7.03 -9.51 21.09
N GLU A 69 5.91 -9.65 21.80
CA GLU A 69 4.89 -8.61 21.99
C GLU A 69 5.04 -7.92 23.35
N ALA A 70 5.81 -8.51 24.26
CA ALA A 70 6.11 -7.92 25.55
C ALA A 70 7.18 -6.81 25.41
N PRO A 71 7.11 -5.74 26.23
CA PRO A 71 8.15 -4.73 26.31
C PRO A 71 9.51 -5.35 26.62
N ILE A 72 10.50 -5.04 25.79
CA ILE A 72 11.88 -5.52 26.00
C ILE A 72 12.56 -4.60 27.02
N PRO A 73 13.10 -5.14 28.13
CA PRO A 73 13.56 -4.33 29.26
C PRO A 73 14.98 -3.72 29.08
N CYS A 74 15.72 -4.09 28.02
CA CYS A 74 17.03 -3.52 27.72
C CYS A 74 16.97 -2.48 26.58
N SER A 75 18.03 -1.69 26.37
CA SER A 75 18.09 -0.64 25.34
C SER A 75 17.90 -1.18 23.92
N ASN A 76 18.51 -2.34 23.63
CA ASN A 76 18.43 -3.00 22.33
C ASN A 76 17.06 -3.71 22.16
N LYS A 77 16.28 -3.31 21.15
CA LYS A 77 14.88 -3.78 20.96
C LYS A 77 14.70 -4.86 19.90
N TYR A 78 15.79 -5.36 19.32
CA TYR A 78 15.73 -6.31 18.19
C TYR A 78 16.31 -7.67 18.61
N PRO A 79 15.51 -8.56 19.23
CA PRO A 79 16.00 -9.83 19.73
C PRO A 79 16.04 -10.92 18.65
N PHE A 80 17.01 -11.81 18.78
CA PHE A 80 17.10 -13.09 18.10
C PHE A 80 17.61 -14.16 19.07
N GLN A 81 17.44 -15.42 18.71
CA GLN A 81 17.88 -16.55 19.51
C GLN A 81 18.88 -17.40 18.74
N VAL A 82 19.82 -17.96 19.49
CA VAL A 82 20.71 -19.03 19.05
C VAL A 82 20.44 -20.22 19.97
N VAL A 83 19.97 -21.32 19.39
CA VAL A 83 19.68 -22.56 20.11
C VAL A 83 20.82 -23.54 19.85
N HIS A 84 21.49 -23.98 20.90
CA HIS A 84 22.61 -24.92 20.84
C HIS A 84 22.56 -25.83 22.06
N ASP A 85 22.85 -27.13 21.94
CA ASP A 85 22.90 -28.07 23.08
C ASP A 85 21.73 -27.93 24.10
N ASN A 86 20.50 -27.73 23.59
CA ASN A 86 19.29 -27.50 24.40
C ASN A 86 19.35 -26.22 25.29
N CYS A 87 20.21 -25.27 24.95
CA CYS A 87 20.32 -23.95 25.55
C CYS A 87 19.77 -22.88 24.59
N TYR A 88 19.03 -21.93 25.15
CA TYR A 88 18.52 -20.77 24.42
C TYR A 88 19.35 -19.54 24.78
N LEU A 89 20.13 -19.05 23.83
CA LEU A 89 20.85 -17.80 23.94
C LEU A 89 20.04 -16.70 23.27
N TYR A 90 19.49 -15.77 24.06
CA TYR A 90 18.83 -14.58 23.53
C TYR A 90 19.79 -13.41 23.44
N ILE A 91 19.89 -12.84 22.24
CA ILE A 91 20.78 -11.73 21.88
C ILE A 91 19.91 -10.59 21.34
N PHE A 92 20.26 -9.35 21.67
CA PHE A 92 19.50 -8.15 21.35
C PHE A 92 20.40 -7.18 20.58
N ALA A 93 20.06 -6.92 19.32
CA ALA A 93 20.75 -5.99 18.45
C ALA A 93 20.23 -4.54 18.60
N PRO A 94 21.08 -3.53 18.33
CA PRO A 94 20.70 -2.11 18.45
C PRO A 94 19.58 -1.70 17.49
N ASP A 95 19.59 -2.25 16.27
CA ASP A 95 18.64 -1.96 15.21
C ASP A 95 18.26 -3.24 14.42
N ASN A 96 17.28 -3.12 13.52
CA ASN A 96 16.80 -4.25 12.71
C ASN A 96 17.87 -4.77 11.74
N ASP A 97 18.62 -3.87 11.11
CA ASP A 97 19.63 -4.22 10.10
C ASP A 97 20.76 -5.05 10.73
N CYS A 98 21.21 -4.64 11.92
CA CYS A 98 22.17 -5.37 12.71
C CYS A 98 21.63 -6.76 13.06
N ARG A 99 20.38 -6.87 13.54
CA ARG A 99 19.75 -8.18 13.81
C ARG A 99 19.72 -9.06 12.57
N GLN A 100 19.24 -8.55 11.45
CA GLN A 100 19.12 -9.29 10.20
C GLN A 100 20.49 -9.79 9.71
N ARG A 101 21.52 -8.93 9.80
CA ARG A 101 22.89 -9.28 9.42
C ARG A 101 23.44 -10.42 10.28
N TRP A 102 23.25 -10.36 11.59
CA TRP A 102 23.69 -11.42 12.51
C TRP A 102 22.95 -12.74 12.29
N VAL A 103 21.61 -12.69 12.16
CA VAL A 103 20.82 -13.90 11.93
C VAL A 103 21.16 -14.54 10.59
N ARG A 104 21.32 -13.75 9.52
CA ARG A 104 21.69 -14.25 8.19
C ARG A 104 23.06 -14.92 8.20
N ALA A 105 24.08 -14.26 8.76
CA ALA A 105 25.42 -14.83 8.83
C ALA A 105 25.45 -16.13 9.64
N LEU A 106 24.76 -16.17 10.78
CA LEU A 106 24.69 -17.37 11.59
C LEU A 106 23.91 -18.50 10.90
N LYS A 107 22.81 -18.21 10.19
CA LYS A 107 22.09 -19.21 9.39
C LYS A 107 22.97 -19.76 8.27
N GLU A 108 23.70 -18.90 7.57
CA GLU A 108 24.59 -19.29 6.47
C GLU A 108 25.67 -20.27 6.95
N GLU A 109 26.32 -19.97 8.08
CA GLU A 109 27.35 -20.84 8.65
C GLU A 109 26.80 -22.14 9.27
N THR A 110 25.50 -22.18 9.58
CA THR A 110 24.87 -23.33 10.26
C THR A 110 23.93 -24.12 9.35
N LYS A 111 23.80 -23.75 8.07
CA LYS A 111 22.86 -24.35 7.11
C LYS A 111 23.05 -25.86 6.91
N CYS A 112 24.27 -26.36 7.12
CA CYS A 112 24.62 -27.77 6.96
C CYS A 112 24.56 -28.57 8.27
N ASN A 113 24.16 -27.96 9.39
CA ASN A 113 24.10 -28.64 10.68
C ASN A 113 22.88 -29.56 10.81
N ALA A 114 22.88 -30.37 11.87
CA ALA A 114 21.68 -31.08 12.32
C ALA A 114 20.68 -30.11 12.98
N LEU A 115 19.89 -29.43 12.15
CA LEU A 115 18.97 -28.37 12.56
C LEU A 115 17.66 -28.93 13.15
N LEU A 116 17.00 -28.14 14.00
CA LEU A 116 15.69 -28.48 14.54
C LEU A 116 14.63 -28.45 13.43
N LEU A 117 13.66 -29.38 13.45
CA LEU A 117 12.47 -29.30 12.59
C LEU A 117 11.50 -28.20 13.06
N LYS A 118 11.40 -28.02 14.38
CA LYS A 118 10.54 -27.02 15.01
C LYS A 118 11.27 -26.27 16.11
N TYR A 119 10.98 -24.99 16.25
CA TYR A 119 11.54 -24.11 17.28
C TYR A 119 10.43 -23.29 17.97
N HIS A 120 10.80 -22.61 19.06
CA HIS A 120 9.90 -21.70 19.78
C HIS A 120 10.19 -20.27 19.36
N PRO A 121 9.27 -19.54 18.71
CA PRO A 121 9.52 -18.21 18.18
C PRO A 121 9.51 -17.10 19.25
N ASN A 122 9.23 -17.40 20.52
CA ASN A 122 9.07 -16.39 21.57
C ASN A 122 9.93 -16.73 22.81
N PHE A 123 10.01 -15.83 23.79
CA PHE A 123 10.84 -16.05 24.98
C PHE A 123 10.30 -17.16 25.88
N TRP A 124 11.22 -17.93 26.47
CA TRP A 124 10.99 -18.66 27.70
C TRP A 124 11.07 -17.70 28.90
N MET A 125 9.94 -17.46 29.56
CA MET A 125 9.84 -16.60 30.75
C MET A 125 8.81 -17.16 31.72
N GLU A 126 9.01 -16.91 33.02
CA GLU A 126 8.05 -17.30 34.07
C GLU A 126 7.72 -18.80 34.11
N GLY A 127 8.63 -19.65 33.60
CA GLY A 127 8.44 -21.10 33.56
C GLY A 127 7.56 -21.61 32.42
N ARG A 128 7.31 -20.79 31.39
CA ARG A 128 6.55 -21.20 30.19
C ARG A 128 7.04 -20.54 28.90
N TRP A 129 6.73 -21.15 27.78
CA TRP A 129 6.91 -20.58 26.44
C TRP A 129 5.82 -19.57 26.12
N ARG A 130 6.19 -18.35 25.73
CA ARG A 130 5.21 -17.29 25.39
C ARG A 130 4.49 -17.51 24.05
N CYS A 131 4.94 -18.45 23.22
CA CYS A 131 4.34 -18.77 21.92
C CYS A 131 3.23 -19.82 22.01
N CYS A 132 3.37 -20.83 22.86
CA CYS A 132 2.46 -21.97 22.94
C CYS A 132 2.05 -22.35 24.38
N TYR A 133 2.50 -21.58 25.38
CA TYR A 133 2.24 -21.79 26.81
C TYR A 133 2.74 -23.13 27.40
N GLN A 134 3.52 -23.90 26.65
CA GLN A 134 4.18 -25.10 27.18
C GLN A 134 5.06 -24.75 28.40
N THR A 135 4.94 -25.55 29.45
CA THR A 135 5.60 -25.36 30.76
C THR A 135 6.91 -26.12 30.91
N GLU A 136 7.37 -26.78 29.85
CA GLU A 136 8.64 -27.48 29.79
C GLU A 136 9.63 -26.73 28.90
N LYS A 137 10.80 -26.38 29.45
CA LYS A 137 11.80 -25.58 28.73
C LYS A 137 12.37 -26.29 27.51
N MET A 138 12.35 -27.62 27.51
CA MET A 138 12.89 -28.46 26.44
C MET A 138 11.80 -29.07 25.56
N ALA A 139 10.56 -28.62 25.68
CA ALA A 139 9.48 -29.09 24.82
C ALA A 139 9.76 -28.76 23.35
N THR A 140 9.31 -29.65 22.46
CA THR A 140 9.41 -29.48 21.01
C THR A 140 8.81 -28.14 20.57
N GLY A 141 9.51 -27.46 19.65
CA GLY A 141 9.08 -26.18 19.11
C GLY A 141 7.66 -26.18 18.55
N CYS A 142 6.97 -25.05 18.66
CA CYS A 142 5.61 -24.89 18.14
C CYS A 142 5.55 -24.36 16.69
N GLN A 143 6.70 -24.02 16.09
CA GLN A 143 6.77 -23.47 14.74
C GLN A 143 7.84 -24.19 13.91
N GLU A 144 7.55 -24.44 12.63
CA GLU A 144 8.52 -25.03 11.70
C GLU A 144 9.73 -24.13 11.49
N TYR A 145 10.92 -24.71 11.55
CA TYR A 145 12.17 -24.00 11.34
C TYR A 145 12.54 -24.02 9.86
N ASP A 146 12.70 -22.83 9.29
CA ASP A 146 13.12 -22.65 7.89
C ASP A 146 14.59 -22.19 7.87
N PRO A 147 15.55 -23.09 7.58
CA PRO A 147 16.97 -22.79 7.64
C PRO A 147 17.45 -21.93 6.45
N VAL A 148 16.72 -21.96 5.34
CA VAL A 148 17.03 -21.21 4.10
C VAL A 148 16.17 -19.96 3.98
N GLY A 149 15.00 -19.96 4.62
CA GLY A 149 14.07 -18.83 4.64
C GLY A 149 14.61 -17.63 5.40
N TYR A 150 14.33 -16.45 4.85
CA TYR A 150 14.52 -15.18 5.55
C TYR A 150 13.82 -15.24 6.91
N ALA A 151 14.56 -14.84 7.93
CA ALA A 151 14.12 -14.77 9.32
C ALA A 151 12.98 -13.74 9.48
N SER A 152 11.74 -14.14 9.18
CA SER A 152 10.48 -13.57 9.66
C SER A 152 9.28 -14.20 8.94
N LYS A 153 9.05 -15.51 9.10
CA LYS A 153 7.70 -16.06 8.95
C LYS A 153 7.09 -16.10 10.35
N LYS A 154 6.18 -15.20 10.69
CA LYS A 154 5.22 -15.43 11.78
C LYS A 154 3.85 -15.55 11.09
N PRO A 155 3.08 -16.62 11.32
CA PRO A 155 1.75 -16.73 10.73
C PRO A 155 0.83 -15.64 11.30
N LEU A 156 -0.09 -15.19 10.47
CA LEU A 156 -1.13 -14.22 10.82
C LEU A 156 -2.07 -14.82 11.90
N PRO A 157 -2.60 -14.02 12.84
CA PRO A 157 -3.74 -14.44 13.64
C PRO A 157 -4.94 -14.75 12.71
N PRO A 158 -5.76 -15.77 13.04
CA PRO A 158 -6.83 -16.22 12.15
C PRO A 158 -7.91 -15.15 12.01
N THR A 159 -8.34 -14.91 10.77
CA THR A 159 -9.66 -14.34 10.47
C THR A 159 -10.74 -15.40 10.71
N PRO A 160 -11.99 -15.02 11.04
CA PRO A 160 -13.10 -15.95 11.09
C PRO A 160 -13.25 -16.67 9.74
N ASP A 161 -13.58 -17.96 9.83
CA ASP A 161 -13.61 -18.98 8.79
C ASP A 161 -13.93 -18.53 7.36
N THR A 162 -13.17 -19.08 6.40
CA THR A 162 -13.73 -19.50 5.11
C THR A 162 -13.09 -20.83 4.72
N GLN A 163 -13.66 -21.92 5.22
CA GLN A 163 -13.45 -23.24 4.62
C GLN A 163 -14.05 -23.21 3.21
N ARG A 164 -13.23 -23.33 2.16
CA ARG A 164 -13.30 -24.42 1.17
C ARG A 164 -12.45 -24.18 -0.08
N ARG A 165 -11.66 -25.23 -0.34
CA ARG A 165 -11.28 -25.82 -1.64
C ARG A 165 -10.09 -25.22 -2.41
N LEU A 166 -9.09 -26.09 -2.51
CA LEU A 166 -8.11 -26.21 -3.58
C LEU A 166 -8.82 -26.30 -4.94
N SER A 167 -8.37 -25.54 -5.93
CA SER A 167 -8.55 -25.88 -7.35
C SER A 167 -7.51 -25.19 -8.25
N ASP A 168 -6.94 -26.05 -9.10
CA ASP A 168 -6.08 -25.95 -10.28
C ASP A 168 -5.61 -24.59 -10.86
N PRO A 169 -4.38 -24.54 -11.42
CA PRO A 169 -3.85 -23.38 -12.12
C PRO A 169 -4.34 -23.37 -13.59
N GLY A 170 -5.32 -22.51 -13.90
CA GLY A 170 -5.71 -22.28 -15.29
C GLY A 170 -7.00 -21.51 -15.55
N GLN A 171 -7.79 -21.20 -14.52
CA GLN A 171 -9.06 -20.46 -14.68
C GLN A 171 -9.01 -19.14 -13.91
N SER A 172 -9.20 -18.01 -14.61
CA SER A 172 -9.32 -16.69 -14.00
C SER A 172 -10.62 -16.62 -13.20
N VAL A 173 -10.52 -16.47 -11.88
CA VAL A 173 -11.67 -16.38 -10.98
C VAL A 173 -12.03 -14.92 -10.74
N VAL A 174 -13.31 -14.58 -10.78
CA VAL A 174 -13.85 -13.25 -10.47
C VAL A 174 -14.83 -13.35 -9.29
N VAL A 175 -14.94 -12.27 -8.51
CA VAL A 175 -15.84 -12.19 -7.35
C VAL A 175 -16.89 -11.11 -7.60
N ALA A 176 -18.15 -11.41 -7.33
CA ALA A 176 -19.23 -10.43 -7.42
C ALA A 176 -19.15 -9.41 -6.28
N LEU A 177 -19.01 -8.13 -6.63
CA LEU A 177 -18.94 -7.01 -5.68
C LEU A 177 -20.30 -6.65 -5.08
N GLN A 178 -21.38 -6.99 -5.79
CA GLN A 178 -22.76 -6.76 -5.39
C GLN A 178 -23.71 -7.74 -6.07
N ASN A 179 -24.96 -7.80 -5.60
CA ASN A 179 -25.98 -8.62 -6.24
C ASN A 179 -26.34 -8.05 -7.62
N TYR A 180 -26.55 -8.92 -8.61
CA TYR A 180 -27.05 -8.59 -9.93
C TYR A 180 -28.24 -9.48 -10.26
N SER A 181 -29.36 -8.87 -10.63
CA SER A 181 -30.53 -9.60 -11.13
C SER A 181 -30.55 -9.50 -12.65
N PRO A 182 -30.59 -10.63 -13.38
CA PRO A 182 -30.58 -10.62 -14.83
C PRO A 182 -31.88 -10.02 -15.37
N HIS A 183 -31.75 -9.21 -16.43
CA HIS A 183 -32.87 -8.55 -17.10
C HIS A 183 -33.33 -9.31 -18.37
N GLY A 184 -32.67 -10.42 -18.70
CA GLY A 184 -33.00 -11.31 -19.82
C GLY A 184 -32.32 -12.68 -19.74
N ASP A 185 -32.63 -13.56 -20.69
CA ASP A 185 -32.22 -14.99 -20.67
C ASP A 185 -30.73 -15.24 -20.97
N THR A 186 -30.00 -14.22 -21.41
CA THR A 186 -28.57 -14.29 -21.74
C THR A 186 -27.66 -13.86 -20.57
N GLU A 187 -28.24 -13.34 -19.49
CA GLU A 187 -27.52 -12.77 -18.36
C GLU A 187 -27.50 -13.73 -17.16
N LEU A 188 -26.42 -13.68 -16.37
CA LEU A 188 -26.27 -14.53 -15.20
C LEU A 188 -26.49 -13.73 -13.91
N ALA A 189 -27.26 -14.27 -12.97
CA ALA A 189 -27.43 -13.65 -11.67
C ALA A 189 -26.13 -13.65 -10.85
N LEU A 190 -25.76 -12.48 -10.30
CA LEU A 190 -24.65 -12.36 -9.36
C LEU A 190 -25.16 -12.32 -7.93
N HIS A 191 -24.51 -13.06 -7.05
CA HIS A 191 -24.68 -12.95 -5.62
C HIS A 191 -23.40 -12.37 -5.02
N LYS A 192 -23.54 -11.29 -4.26
CA LYS A 192 -22.45 -10.60 -3.61
C LYS A 192 -21.56 -11.58 -2.84
N ASP A 193 -20.25 -11.39 -2.97
CA ASP A 193 -19.18 -12.20 -2.36
C ASP A 193 -19.11 -13.65 -2.91
N GLN A 194 -19.90 -14.01 -3.93
CA GLN A 194 -19.81 -15.29 -4.62
C GLN A 194 -18.76 -15.26 -5.74
N GLU A 195 -18.08 -16.39 -5.93
CA GLU A 195 -17.07 -16.58 -6.97
C GLU A 195 -17.67 -17.14 -8.26
N TYR A 196 -17.13 -16.68 -9.39
CA TYR A 196 -17.46 -17.11 -10.74
C TYR A 196 -16.18 -17.31 -11.55
N ILE A 197 -16.21 -18.17 -12.56
CA ILE A 197 -15.09 -18.39 -13.47
C ILE A 197 -15.24 -17.46 -14.66
N LEU A 198 -14.25 -16.62 -14.94
CA LEU A 198 -14.21 -15.75 -16.10
C LEU A 198 -13.88 -16.58 -17.34
N THR A 199 -14.80 -16.60 -18.30
CA THR A 199 -14.66 -17.37 -19.55
C THR A 199 -14.34 -16.48 -20.75
N ASP A 200 -14.79 -15.22 -20.76
CA ASP A 200 -14.48 -14.24 -21.81
C ASP A 200 -14.51 -12.80 -21.26
N SER A 201 -13.42 -12.06 -21.46
CA SER A 201 -13.26 -10.63 -21.10
C SER A 201 -12.97 -9.74 -22.31
N SER A 202 -13.23 -10.23 -23.52
CA SER A 202 -12.97 -9.50 -24.77
C SER A 202 -13.80 -8.23 -24.95
N HIS A 203 -14.93 -8.10 -24.24
CA HIS A 203 -15.83 -6.95 -24.32
C HIS A 203 -15.61 -5.99 -23.13
N HIS A 204 -15.62 -4.68 -23.41
CA HIS A 204 -15.20 -3.63 -22.46
C HIS A 204 -16.11 -3.54 -21.21
N ASP A 205 -17.42 -3.70 -21.37
CA ASP A 205 -18.39 -3.47 -20.27
C ASP A 205 -19.10 -4.74 -19.74
N TRP A 206 -19.00 -5.85 -20.48
CA TRP A 206 -19.77 -7.07 -20.23
C TRP A 206 -18.87 -8.27 -20.39
N TRP A 207 -18.72 -9.05 -19.33
CA TRP A 207 -17.88 -10.24 -19.34
C TRP A 207 -18.73 -11.48 -19.25
N THR A 208 -18.25 -12.56 -19.84
CA THR A 208 -18.90 -13.86 -19.72
C THR A 208 -18.30 -14.59 -18.53
N VAL A 209 -19.17 -14.99 -17.61
CA VAL A 209 -18.77 -15.72 -16.41
C VAL A 209 -19.58 -17.00 -16.27
N GLN A 210 -19.01 -17.98 -15.57
CA GLN A 210 -19.61 -19.28 -15.28
C GLN A 210 -19.82 -19.45 -13.77
N ASP A 211 -21.03 -19.83 -13.36
CA ASP A 211 -21.33 -20.14 -11.96
C ASP A 211 -20.82 -21.53 -11.53
N HIS A 212 -20.98 -21.84 -10.23
CA HIS A 212 -20.64 -23.15 -9.65
C HIS A 212 -21.50 -24.32 -10.18
N ARG A 213 -22.59 -24.04 -10.90
CA ARG A 213 -23.51 -25.04 -11.49
C ARG A 213 -23.19 -25.29 -12.97
N GLY A 214 -22.25 -24.54 -13.56
CA GLY A 214 -21.87 -24.65 -14.96
C GLY A 214 -22.69 -23.77 -15.90
N ASN A 215 -23.55 -22.89 -15.39
CA ASN A 215 -24.30 -21.95 -16.21
C ASN A 215 -23.40 -20.78 -16.59
N THR A 216 -23.42 -20.41 -17.86
CA THR A 216 -22.71 -19.25 -18.40
C THR A 216 -23.69 -18.13 -18.74
N GLY A 217 -23.26 -16.89 -18.54
CA GLY A 217 -24.04 -15.72 -18.97
C GLY A 217 -23.25 -14.43 -18.83
N PHE A 218 -23.79 -13.38 -19.44
CA PHE A 218 -23.18 -12.05 -19.40
C PHE A 218 -23.43 -11.37 -18.07
N VAL A 219 -22.40 -10.69 -17.56
CA VAL A 219 -22.50 -9.85 -16.38
C VAL A 219 -21.72 -8.55 -16.59
N PRO A 220 -22.14 -7.43 -15.97
CA PRO A 220 -21.39 -6.18 -16.06
C PRO A 220 -20.00 -6.34 -15.43
N CYS A 221 -18.95 -5.94 -16.14
CA CYS A 221 -17.57 -6.03 -15.63
C CYS A 221 -17.37 -5.19 -14.36
N THR A 222 -18.21 -4.17 -14.12
CA THR A 222 -18.19 -3.33 -12.91
C THR A 222 -18.78 -4.01 -11.67
N TYR A 223 -19.56 -5.08 -11.85
CA TYR A 223 -20.19 -5.84 -10.77
C TYR A 223 -19.32 -7.00 -10.31
N ILE A 224 -18.25 -7.29 -11.04
CA ILE A 224 -17.31 -8.35 -10.77
C ILE A 224 -15.90 -7.78 -10.67
N ALA A 225 -15.05 -8.37 -9.84
CA ALA A 225 -13.64 -8.02 -9.80
C ALA A 225 -12.83 -9.27 -10.10
N GLU A 226 -11.85 -9.15 -11.00
CA GLU A 226 -10.81 -10.18 -11.10
C GLU A 226 -10.18 -10.38 -9.74
N LYS A 227 -9.97 -11.65 -9.40
CA LYS A 227 -9.17 -12.05 -8.24
C LYS A 227 -7.67 -11.87 -8.54
N SER A 228 -7.29 -10.72 -9.11
CA SER A 228 -5.93 -10.28 -9.41
C SER A 228 -5.57 -9.04 -8.58
N CYS A 229 -4.29 -8.92 -8.23
CA CYS A 229 -3.78 -8.24 -7.03
C CYS A 229 -3.66 -6.70 -7.05
N ASN A 230 -4.07 -5.99 -8.13
CA ASN A 230 -3.63 -4.60 -8.39
C ASN A 230 -4.70 -3.49 -8.55
N ASN A 231 -6.00 -3.74 -8.33
CA ASN A 231 -7.01 -2.66 -8.38
C ASN A 231 -7.28 -2.04 -6.99
N PHE A 232 -6.63 -0.90 -6.69
CA PHE A 232 -6.79 -0.18 -5.41
C PHE A 232 -7.92 0.86 -5.40
N ASN A 233 -8.48 1.20 -6.57
CA ASN A 233 -9.54 2.20 -6.71
C ASN A 233 -10.85 1.81 -6.00
N ARG A 234 -11.03 0.53 -5.65
CA ARG A 234 -12.17 0.02 -4.89
C ARG A 234 -12.15 0.35 -3.39
N PHE A 235 -11.06 0.90 -2.87
CA PHE A 235 -10.91 1.14 -1.44
C PHE A 235 -11.05 2.63 -1.10
N GLU A 236 -11.96 2.94 -0.17
CA GLU A 236 -12.23 4.32 0.29
C GLU A 236 -10.98 5.03 0.85
N TRP A 237 -9.98 4.28 1.30
CA TRP A 237 -8.71 4.83 1.79
C TRP A 237 -7.73 5.22 0.68
N TYR A 238 -7.94 4.78 -0.57
CA TYR A 238 -7.00 5.03 -1.67
C TYR A 238 -7.32 6.35 -2.38
N ASN A 239 -6.35 7.26 -2.35
CA ASN A 239 -6.40 8.60 -2.90
C ASN A 239 -5.18 8.73 -3.80
N LYS A 240 -5.29 8.16 -5.01
CA LYS A 240 -4.23 7.99 -6.01
C LYS A 240 -3.29 9.20 -6.11
N ASP A 241 -3.75 10.30 -6.69
CA ASP A 241 -2.91 11.45 -7.07
C ASP A 241 -2.94 12.60 -6.04
N ILE A 242 -2.96 12.29 -4.74
CA ILE A 242 -2.90 13.33 -3.70
C ILE A 242 -1.45 13.64 -3.30
N THR A 243 -1.08 14.92 -3.32
CA THR A 243 0.25 15.35 -2.88
C THR A 243 0.41 15.20 -1.37
N ARG A 244 1.66 15.13 -0.90
CA ARG A 244 1.94 15.10 0.55
C ARG A 244 1.31 16.27 1.30
N GLY A 245 1.44 17.49 0.78
CA GLY A 245 0.90 18.70 1.42
C GLY A 245 -0.63 18.68 1.50
N ARG A 246 -1.31 18.26 0.42
CA ARG A 246 -2.77 18.15 0.40
C ARG A 246 -3.28 17.03 1.32
N ALA A 247 -2.56 15.91 1.40
CA ALA A 247 -2.85 14.84 2.34
C ALA A 247 -2.69 15.31 3.80
N GLU A 248 -1.65 16.11 4.09
CA GLU A 248 -1.47 16.73 5.41
C GLU A 248 -2.65 17.67 5.73
N GLU A 249 -3.07 18.53 4.80
CA GLU A 249 -4.22 19.42 4.97
C GLU A 249 -5.53 18.67 5.24
N LEU A 250 -5.92 17.70 4.41
CA LEU A 250 -7.18 16.96 4.58
C LEU A 250 -7.22 16.17 5.88
N LEU A 251 -6.12 15.50 6.23
CA LEU A 251 -6.03 14.74 7.47
C LEU A 251 -6.02 15.64 8.71
N MET A 252 -5.45 16.84 8.61
CA MET A 252 -5.46 17.85 9.68
C MET A 252 -6.84 18.49 9.85
N THR A 253 -7.55 18.74 8.75
CA THR A 253 -8.95 19.22 8.75
C THR A 253 -9.90 18.21 9.39
N GLU A 254 -9.75 16.91 9.07
CA GLU A 254 -10.57 15.86 9.71
C GLU A 254 -10.31 15.77 11.22
N GLY A 255 -9.05 15.89 11.64
CA GLY A 255 -8.68 16.01 13.05
C GLY A 255 -8.96 14.79 13.94
N LYS A 256 -9.21 13.61 13.36
CA LYS A 256 -9.49 12.34 14.09
C LYS A 256 -8.23 11.48 14.24
N GLU A 257 -7.96 11.02 15.47
CA GLU A 257 -6.80 10.13 15.74
C GLU A 257 -6.86 8.87 14.87
N GLY A 258 -5.78 8.58 14.14
CA GLY A 258 -5.75 7.44 13.23
C GLY A 258 -6.55 7.64 11.94
N ALA A 259 -6.97 8.86 11.62
CA ALA A 259 -7.41 9.18 10.26
C ALA A 259 -6.27 8.93 9.27
N PHE A 260 -6.56 8.29 8.14
CA PHE A 260 -5.52 7.86 7.23
C PHE A 260 -5.98 7.80 5.77
N MET A 261 -5.00 7.79 4.86
CA MET A 261 -5.19 7.55 3.43
C MET A 261 -3.93 6.91 2.83
N VAL A 262 -4.09 6.22 1.71
CA VAL A 262 -3.01 5.67 0.88
C VAL A 262 -2.97 6.46 -0.41
N ARG A 263 -1.78 6.82 -0.86
CA ARG A 263 -1.56 7.65 -2.04
C ARG A 263 -0.35 7.20 -2.81
N ASP A 264 -0.25 7.61 -4.05
CA ASP A 264 0.94 7.36 -4.84
C ASP A 264 2.10 8.18 -4.28
N SER A 265 3.28 7.57 -4.31
CA SER A 265 4.53 8.25 -4.02
C SER A 265 5.02 8.95 -5.28
N ARG A 266 6.01 9.83 -5.14
CA ARG A 266 6.66 10.51 -6.27
C ARG A 266 7.42 9.55 -7.22
N CYS A 267 7.59 8.30 -6.81
CA CYS A 267 8.20 7.25 -7.62
C CYS A 267 7.09 6.30 -8.08
N ALA A 268 7.00 6.05 -9.39
CA ALA A 268 6.03 5.12 -9.97
C ALA A 268 6.17 3.72 -9.33
N GLY A 269 5.03 3.09 -8.99
CA GLY A 269 4.99 1.78 -8.34
C GLY A 269 5.24 1.79 -6.81
N VAL A 270 5.45 2.96 -6.21
CA VAL A 270 5.63 3.11 -4.77
C VAL A 270 4.43 3.81 -4.16
N TYR A 271 3.88 3.27 -3.08
CA TYR A 271 2.71 3.82 -2.39
C TYR A 271 3.09 4.39 -1.02
N THR A 272 2.31 5.32 -0.49
CA THR A 272 2.53 5.95 0.82
C THR A 272 1.25 6.00 1.64
N VAL A 273 1.32 5.53 2.88
CA VAL A 273 0.25 5.68 3.89
C VAL A 273 0.49 6.94 4.70
N SER A 274 -0.47 7.85 4.68
CA SER A 274 -0.47 9.10 5.47
C SER A 274 -1.45 8.94 6.62
N VAL A 275 -1.03 9.23 7.86
CA VAL A 275 -1.87 9.03 9.07
C VAL A 275 -1.77 10.21 10.02
N PHE A 276 -2.91 10.68 10.52
CA PHE A 276 -3.03 11.74 11.51
C PHE A 276 -2.87 11.22 12.93
N THR A 277 -2.20 12.01 13.79
CA THR A 277 -2.07 11.72 15.21
C THR A 277 -1.97 12.98 16.08
N LYS A 278 -2.57 12.89 17.27
CA LYS A 278 -2.52 13.85 18.38
C LYS A 278 -1.48 13.43 19.44
N ALA A 279 -0.87 12.26 19.32
CA ALA A 279 0.04 11.71 20.32
C ALA A 279 1.25 12.64 20.57
N PRO A 280 1.65 12.88 21.85
CA PRO A 280 2.79 13.74 22.20
C PRO A 280 4.06 13.26 21.51
N GLY A 281 4.70 14.15 20.74
CA GLY A 281 5.95 13.82 20.07
C GLY A 281 7.10 13.72 21.06
N SER A 282 8.01 12.77 20.82
CA SER A 282 9.15 12.49 21.69
C SER A 282 10.11 13.69 21.87
N ASN A 283 10.13 14.64 20.92
CA ASN A 283 11.17 15.67 20.79
C ASN A 283 10.62 17.08 20.48
N GLY A 284 9.62 17.59 21.22
CA GLY A 284 9.18 18.99 21.10
C GLY A 284 8.51 19.38 19.77
N GLN A 285 8.17 18.42 18.92
CA GLN A 285 7.47 18.65 17.67
C GLN A 285 6.00 19.04 17.92
N LYS A 286 5.51 20.08 17.21
CA LYS A 286 4.13 20.59 17.30
C LYS A 286 3.09 19.47 17.04
N ASN A 287 2.02 19.47 17.83
CA ASN A 287 0.85 18.61 17.67
C ASN A 287 -0.40 19.47 17.47
N PRO A 288 -1.42 19.00 16.75
CA PRO A 288 -1.51 17.70 16.02
C PRO A 288 -0.62 17.64 14.76
N ARG A 289 -0.44 16.44 14.17
CA ARG A 289 0.39 16.26 12.96
C ARG A 289 -0.01 15.07 12.11
N VAL A 290 0.58 14.98 10.92
CA VAL A 290 0.48 13.82 10.02
C VAL A 290 1.84 13.13 9.85
N LYS A 291 1.84 11.79 9.81
CA LYS A 291 3.02 10.94 9.54
C LYS A 291 2.82 10.21 8.22
N HIS A 292 3.91 10.04 7.47
CA HIS A 292 3.90 9.33 6.18
C HIS A 292 4.80 8.11 6.26
N TYR A 293 4.28 6.96 5.83
CA TYR A 293 4.96 5.68 5.80
C TYR A 293 4.93 5.14 4.38
N GLN A 294 6.10 4.90 3.80
CA GLN A 294 6.22 4.36 2.45
C GLN A 294 5.96 2.86 2.49
N ILE A 295 5.08 2.37 1.60
CA ILE A 295 4.89 0.96 1.35
C ILE A 295 6.06 0.50 0.49
N ARG A 296 6.85 -0.43 1.03
CA ARG A 296 7.99 -1.01 0.34
C ARG A 296 7.64 -2.38 -0.21
N GLN A 297 8.30 -2.73 -1.30
CA GLN A 297 8.18 -4.03 -1.97
C GLN A 297 9.47 -4.81 -1.73
N SER A 298 9.34 -6.11 -1.43
CA SER A 298 10.47 -7.02 -1.29
C SER A 298 10.81 -7.63 -2.65
N GLU A 299 12.04 -7.43 -3.12
CA GLU A 299 12.57 -7.97 -4.39
C GLU A 299 13.11 -9.41 -4.27
N ALA A 300 12.97 -10.05 -3.11
CA ALA A 300 13.72 -11.27 -2.76
C ALA A 300 13.09 -12.61 -3.21
N GLU A 301 11.91 -12.65 -3.83
CA GLU A 301 11.20 -13.88 -4.23
C GLU A 301 10.43 -13.70 -5.56
N GLU A 302 10.07 -14.80 -6.24
CA GLU A 302 9.25 -14.83 -7.49
C GLU A 302 7.87 -14.16 -7.36
N THR A 303 7.45 -13.82 -6.12
CA THR A 303 6.22 -13.08 -5.82
C THR A 303 6.54 -11.84 -4.99
N SER A 304 6.14 -10.67 -5.50
CA SER A 304 6.39 -9.37 -4.86
C SER A 304 5.53 -9.19 -3.60
N LYS A 305 6.16 -8.97 -2.43
CA LYS A 305 5.46 -8.77 -1.13
C LYS A 305 5.58 -7.32 -0.65
N PHE A 306 4.53 -6.79 -0.04
CA PHE A 306 4.43 -5.39 0.43
C PHE A 306 4.55 -5.27 1.95
N TYR A 307 5.15 -4.18 2.46
CA TYR A 307 5.23 -3.90 3.89
C TYR A 307 5.35 -2.40 4.23
N LEU A 308 4.85 -2.01 5.41
CA LEU A 308 5.10 -0.69 6.03
C LEU A 308 6.19 -0.74 7.10
N ALA A 309 6.29 -1.88 7.78
CA ALA A 309 7.37 -2.22 8.69
C ALA A 309 7.87 -3.59 8.27
N GLU A 310 9.19 -3.74 8.05
CA GLU A 310 9.85 -4.95 7.50
C GLU A 310 9.50 -6.26 8.22
N LYS A 311 8.90 -6.17 9.41
CA LYS A 311 8.43 -7.30 10.20
C LYS A 311 7.11 -7.92 9.68
N TYR A 312 6.35 -7.22 8.86
CA TYR A 312 5.02 -7.64 8.40
C TYR A 312 4.90 -7.53 6.87
N LEU A 313 5.01 -8.68 6.19
CA LEU A 313 4.93 -8.81 4.75
C LEU A 313 3.54 -9.28 4.34
N PHE A 314 2.97 -8.68 3.31
CA PHE A 314 1.64 -8.95 2.80
C PHE A 314 1.69 -9.23 1.30
N MET A 315 0.79 -10.05 0.78
CA MET A 315 0.75 -10.32 -0.66
C MET A 315 0.16 -9.13 -1.43
N THR A 316 -0.72 -8.37 -0.76
CA THR A 316 -1.37 -7.22 -1.37
C THR A 316 -1.38 -6.01 -0.40
N ILE A 317 -1.42 -4.81 -0.97
CA ILE A 317 -1.57 -3.56 -0.19
C ILE A 317 -2.88 -3.55 0.63
N PRO A 318 -4.03 -4.03 0.13
CA PRO A 318 -5.25 -4.13 0.92
C PRO A 318 -5.12 -4.98 2.19
N GLU A 319 -4.46 -6.13 2.12
CA GLU A 319 -4.19 -6.97 3.30
C GLU A 319 -3.34 -6.22 4.32
N LEU A 320 -2.32 -5.50 3.84
CA LEU A 320 -1.46 -4.64 4.66
C LEU A 320 -2.29 -3.56 5.36
N ILE A 321 -3.17 -2.87 4.63
CA ILE A 321 -4.03 -1.82 5.20
C ILE A 321 -5.02 -2.41 6.19
N GLN A 322 -5.68 -3.52 5.87
CA GLN A 322 -6.63 -4.19 6.75
C GLN A 322 -5.95 -4.66 8.06
N TYR A 323 -4.73 -5.16 7.97
CA TYR A 323 -3.95 -5.52 9.15
C TYR A 323 -3.63 -4.30 10.01
N HIS A 324 -3.18 -3.21 9.40
CA HIS A 324 -2.84 -1.98 10.11
C HIS A 324 -4.08 -1.18 10.56
N GLN A 325 -5.23 -1.48 9.98
CA GLN A 325 -6.55 -1.10 10.48
C GLN A 325 -6.95 -1.86 11.72
N HIS A 326 -6.26 -2.95 12.07
CA HIS A 326 -6.48 -3.77 13.26
C HIS A 326 -5.36 -3.65 14.31
N ASN A 327 -4.15 -3.31 13.87
CA ASN A 327 -2.94 -3.33 14.66
C ASN A 327 -2.03 -2.13 14.32
N ALA A 328 -1.54 -1.39 15.32
CA ALA A 328 -0.57 -0.32 15.03
C ALA A 328 0.75 -0.89 14.48
N ALA A 329 1.23 -2.01 15.04
CA ALA A 329 2.30 -2.85 14.48
C ALA A 329 3.56 -2.10 13.97
N GLY A 330 3.96 -1.02 14.66
CA GLY A 330 5.11 -0.19 14.31
C GLY A 330 4.76 1.20 13.74
N LEU A 331 3.49 1.43 13.39
CA LEU A 331 2.96 2.76 13.11
C LEU A 331 2.73 3.55 14.40
N ILE A 332 2.71 4.88 14.29
CA ILE A 332 2.48 5.79 15.43
C ILE A 332 1.10 5.57 16.07
N THR A 333 0.12 5.18 15.26
CA THR A 333 -1.24 4.82 15.67
C THR A 333 -1.80 3.82 14.67
N ARG A 334 -2.81 3.06 15.09
CA ARG A 334 -3.56 2.15 14.24
C ARG A 334 -4.37 2.96 13.21
N LEU A 335 -4.53 2.43 12.00
CA LEU A 335 -5.38 3.05 10.97
C LEU A 335 -6.85 2.89 11.41
N ARG A 336 -7.59 3.99 11.55
CA ARG A 336 -8.96 3.96 12.10
C ARG A 336 -9.99 4.50 11.14
N HIS A 337 -9.74 5.69 10.61
CA HIS A 337 -10.73 6.43 9.83
C HIS A 337 -10.18 6.65 8.42
N PRO A 338 -10.60 5.88 7.41
CA PRO A 338 -10.18 6.11 6.03
C PRO A 338 -10.75 7.45 5.56
N ILE A 339 -9.91 8.28 4.96
CA ILE A 339 -10.29 9.58 4.41
C ILE A 339 -10.21 9.51 2.89
N SER A 340 -11.33 9.81 2.24
CA SER A 340 -11.41 9.99 0.80
C SER A 340 -11.48 11.48 0.50
N GLN A 341 -10.81 11.91 -0.56
CA GLN A 341 -10.95 13.26 -1.09
C GLN A 341 -12.40 13.44 -1.62
N GLY A 342 -13.24 14.11 -0.83
CA GLY A 342 -14.55 14.61 -1.25
C GLY A 342 -15.64 13.55 -1.49
N ARG A 343 -16.37 13.19 -0.43
CA ARG A 343 -17.83 13.02 -0.54
C ARG A 343 -18.48 14.35 -0.16
N GLU A 344 -18.42 15.32 -1.06
CA GLU A 344 -19.53 16.27 -1.15
C GLU A 344 -20.48 15.72 -2.22
N ASN A 345 -21.59 15.12 -1.76
CA ASN A 345 -22.79 14.79 -2.54
C ASN A 345 -22.60 14.22 -3.97
N PHE A 346 -21.75 13.21 -4.15
CA PHE A 346 -21.91 12.31 -5.29
C PHE A 346 -23.00 11.29 -4.95
N GLN A 347 -24.22 11.57 -5.42
CA GLN A 347 -25.08 10.49 -5.89
C GLN A 347 -24.25 9.62 -6.84
N SER A 348 -24.31 8.31 -6.61
CA SER A 348 -23.45 7.29 -7.21
C SER A 348 -23.39 7.38 -8.75
N PRO A 349 -22.21 7.21 -9.37
CA PRO A 349 -22.05 6.91 -10.80
C PRO A 349 -22.74 5.61 -11.28
N ALA A 350 -23.45 4.90 -10.38
CA ALA A 350 -24.23 3.70 -10.67
C ALA A 350 -25.53 3.98 -11.46
N GLU A 351 -25.81 5.22 -11.85
CA GLU A 351 -26.90 5.58 -12.77
C GLU A 351 -26.44 5.87 -14.21
N LEU A 352 -25.14 5.78 -14.51
CA LEU A 352 -24.61 5.94 -15.87
C LEU A 352 -24.21 4.58 -16.47
N SER A 353 -25.13 3.62 -16.43
CA SER A 353 -25.02 2.38 -17.21
C SER A 353 -25.91 2.46 -18.45
N LYS A 354 -25.35 3.01 -19.53
CA LYS A 354 -25.59 2.66 -20.95
C LYS A 354 -24.95 3.73 -21.81
N GLY A 355 -23.79 3.46 -22.40
CA GLY A 355 -23.29 4.10 -23.64
C GLY A 355 -23.71 5.54 -23.96
N GLN A 356 -23.67 6.48 -23.01
CA GLN A 356 -24.04 7.88 -23.22
C GLN A 356 -22.95 8.77 -22.63
N TRP A 357 -21.81 8.82 -23.31
CA TRP A 357 -20.97 10.03 -23.33
C TRP A 357 -21.68 11.18 -24.03
N GLU A 358 -22.71 10.86 -24.81
CA GLU A 358 -23.64 11.80 -25.42
C GLU A 358 -24.69 12.23 -24.38
N VAL A 359 -24.65 13.51 -24.02
CA VAL A 359 -25.58 14.11 -23.06
C VAL A 359 -26.76 14.69 -23.79
N ASP A 360 -27.96 14.40 -23.27
CA ASP A 360 -29.20 14.98 -23.77
C ASP A 360 -29.15 16.51 -23.57
N PRO A 361 -29.24 17.31 -24.66
CA PRO A 361 -29.24 18.76 -24.56
C PRO A 361 -30.34 19.32 -23.64
N ALA A 362 -31.43 18.59 -23.40
CA ALA A 362 -32.46 18.99 -22.44
C ALA A 362 -31.98 18.99 -20.97
N GLU A 363 -30.95 18.22 -20.63
CA GLU A 363 -30.34 18.19 -19.29
C GLU A 363 -29.34 19.33 -19.06
N LEU A 364 -28.97 20.05 -20.12
CA LEU A 364 -27.94 21.08 -20.10
C LEU A 364 -28.54 22.49 -20.17
N ILE A 365 -28.37 23.25 -19.10
CA ILE A 365 -28.76 24.66 -19.05
C ILE A 365 -27.51 25.51 -19.33
N LEU A 366 -27.53 26.26 -20.43
CA LEU A 366 -26.47 27.20 -20.77
C LEU A 366 -26.66 28.53 -20.02
N GLY A 367 -25.55 29.10 -19.58
CA GLY A 367 -25.46 30.36 -18.85
C GLY A 367 -24.60 31.38 -19.58
N GLU A 368 -23.89 32.21 -18.83
CA GLU A 368 -23.10 33.33 -19.35
C GLU A 368 -21.84 32.88 -20.10
N GLU A 369 -21.35 33.74 -21.01
CA GLU A 369 -20.07 33.52 -21.69
C GLU A 369 -18.90 33.65 -20.72
N VAL A 370 -18.05 32.63 -20.70
CA VAL A 370 -16.82 32.59 -19.88
C VAL A 370 -15.59 32.87 -20.74
N GLY A 371 -15.66 32.59 -22.05
CA GLY A 371 -14.64 33.00 -23.00
C GLY A 371 -14.95 32.58 -24.42
N SER A 372 -14.20 33.12 -25.37
CA SER A 372 -14.30 32.77 -26.80
C SER A 372 -12.91 32.56 -27.39
N GLY A 373 -12.78 31.57 -28.28
CA GLY A 373 -11.52 31.19 -28.90
C GLY A 373 -11.68 30.73 -30.35
N GLN A 374 -10.57 30.31 -30.96
CA GLN A 374 -10.51 29.90 -32.37
C GLN A 374 -11.49 28.77 -32.72
N PHE A 375 -11.72 27.85 -31.79
CA PHE A 375 -12.57 26.66 -31.98
C PHE A 375 -14.03 26.87 -31.58
N GLY A 376 -14.37 28.05 -31.03
CA GLY A 376 -15.75 28.41 -30.68
C GLY A 376 -15.91 29.12 -29.34
N LEU A 377 -17.14 29.09 -28.82
CA LEU A 377 -17.57 29.83 -27.63
C LEU A 377 -17.55 28.91 -26.41
N VAL A 378 -17.10 29.41 -25.27
CA VAL A 378 -17.15 28.71 -23.98
C VAL A 378 -18.15 29.42 -23.07
N LEU A 379 -19.22 28.72 -22.74
CA LEU A 379 -20.27 29.17 -21.83
C LEU A 379 -20.12 28.49 -20.48
N GLN A 380 -20.54 29.15 -19.41
CA GLN A 380 -20.86 28.45 -18.17
C GLN A 380 -22.14 27.66 -18.39
N GLY A 381 -22.24 26.48 -17.80
CA GLY A 381 -23.46 25.68 -17.85
C GLY A 381 -23.78 25.03 -16.51
N ARG A 382 -24.99 24.47 -16.44
CA ARG A 382 -25.43 23.58 -15.38
C ARG A 382 -25.97 22.31 -16.02
N TRP A 383 -25.33 21.19 -15.70
CA TRP A 383 -25.81 19.87 -16.09
C TRP A 383 -26.26 19.15 -14.82
N ARG A 384 -27.56 18.83 -14.75
CA ARG A 384 -28.21 18.34 -13.52
C ARG A 384 -27.97 19.33 -12.35
N GLU A 385 -27.29 18.89 -11.30
CA GLU A 385 -26.92 19.70 -10.14
C GLU A 385 -25.47 20.22 -10.18
N ARG A 386 -24.72 19.96 -11.27
CA ARG A 386 -23.29 20.30 -11.38
C ARG A 386 -23.06 21.50 -12.28
N ARG A 387 -22.19 22.41 -11.84
CA ARG A 387 -21.65 23.48 -12.69
C ARG A 387 -20.60 22.93 -13.65
N VAL A 388 -20.70 23.30 -14.93
CA VAL A 388 -19.85 22.81 -16.02
C VAL A 388 -19.40 23.97 -16.91
N ALA A 389 -18.33 23.78 -17.68
CA ALA A 389 -17.94 24.64 -18.78
C ALA A 389 -18.35 23.98 -20.09
N VAL A 390 -19.07 24.69 -20.95
CA VAL A 390 -19.60 24.16 -22.22
C VAL A 390 -18.90 24.85 -23.37
N LYS A 391 -18.06 24.11 -24.09
CA LYS A 391 -17.39 24.58 -25.31
C LYS A 391 -18.24 24.22 -26.52
N MET A 392 -18.88 25.22 -27.11
CA MET A 392 -19.64 25.09 -28.35
C MET A 392 -18.70 25.19 -29.54
N ILE A 393 -18.75 24.19 -30.43
CA ILE A 393 -17.97 24.13 -31.66
C ILE A 393 -18.70 24.90 -32.76
N ARG A 394 -17.98 25.76 -33.49
CA ARG A 394 -18.56 26.49 -34.62
C ARG A 394 -18.90 25.54 -35.76
N GLU A 395 -20.03 25.79 -36.43
CA GLU A 395 -20.39 25.06 -37.65
C GLU A 395 -19.29 25.18 -38.70
N GLY A 396 -18.89 24.04 -39.28
CA GLY A 396 -17.82 23.96 -40.29
C GLY A 396 -16.39 23.94 -39.74
N ALA A 397 -16.17 23.98 -38.42
CA ALA A 397 -14.82 23.91 -37.84
C ALA A 397 -14.20 22.49 -37.89
N MET A 398 -15.03 21.44 -37.84
CA MET A 398 -14.64 20.03 -37.93
C MET A 398 -15.84 19.14 -38.31
N SER A 399 -15.59 17.94 -38.83
CA SER A 399 -16.66 16.97 -39.14
C SER A 399 -17.23 16.34 -37.86
N GLU A 400 -18.48 15.86 -37.91
CA GLU A 400 -19.12 15.18 -36.77
C GLU A 400 -18.39 13.88 -36.38
N GLU A 401 -17.85 13.16 -37.37
CA GLU A 401 -17.08 11.93 -37.18
C GLU A 401 -15.73 12.23 -36.49
N ASP A 402 -15.00 13.25 -36.95
CA ASP A 402 -13.75 13.68 -36.31
C ASP A 402 -14.01 14.18 -34.88
N PHE A 403 -15.14 14.88 -34.66
CA PHE A 403 -15.52 15.36 -33.34
C PHE A 403 -15.79 14.22 -32.36
N LYS A 404 -16.55 13.20 -32.78
CA LYS A 404 -16.84 12.03 -31.95
C LYS A 404 -15.58 11.22 -31.64
N GLU A 405 -14.67 11.07 -32.61
CA GLU A 405 -13.41 10.36 -32.39
C GLU A 405 -12.47 11.12 -31.45
N GLU A 406 -12.29 12.44 -31.66
CA GLU A 406 -11.48 13.27 -30.75
C GLU A 406 -12.07 13.30 -29.34
N ALA A 407 -13.39 13.44 -29.21
CA ALA A 407 -14.08 13.37 -27.93
C ALA A 407 -13.90 12.02 -27.24
N ARG A 408 -14.01 10.91 -27.97
CA ARG A 408 -13.80 9.56 -27.45
C ARG A 408 -12.40 9.42 -26.87
N VAL A 409 -11.37 9.84 -27.59
CA VAL A 409 -9.99 9.79 -27.09
C VAL A 409 -9.83 10.69 -25.86
N MET A 410 -10.43 11.88 -25.83
CA MET A 410 -10.36 12.78 -24.68
C MET A 410 -11.12 12.26 -23.44
N THR A 411 -12.22 11.52 -23.60
CA THR A 411 -12.92 10.89 -22.46
C THR A 411 -12.11 9.79 -21.78
N MET A 412 -11.15 9.19 -22.48
CA MET A 412 -10.26 8.16 -21.94
C MET A 412 -9.12 8.75 -21.09
N LEU A 413 -8.92 10.07 -21.13
CA LEU A 413 -7.90 10.78 -20.36
C LEU A 413 -8.49 11.29 -19.04
N SER A 414 -7.89 10.88 -17.92
CA SER A 414 -8.29 11.34 -16.59
C SER A 414 -7.06 11.49 -15.69
N HIS A 415 -6.80 12.75 -15.30
CA HIS A 415 -5.67 13.13 -14.47
C HIS A 415 -5.99 14.42 -13.72
N CYS A 416 -5.50 14.56 -12.48
CA CYS A 416 -5.82 15.70 -11.61
C CYS A 416 -5.25 17.06 -12.09
N LYS A 417 -4.38 17.05 -13.10
CA LYS A 417 -3.80 18.24 -13.77
C LYS A 417 -4.28 18.43 -15.21
N LEU A 418 -5.30 17.69 -15.63
CA LEU A 418 -5.97 17.88 -16.91
C LEU A 418 -7.43 18.25 -16.67
N VAL A 419 -7.93 19.19 -17.46
CA VAL A 419 -9.33 19.61 -17.37
C VAL A 419 -10.23 18.44 -17.81
N GLN A 420 -11.00 17.88 -16.87
CA GLN A 420 -11.80 16.69 -17.13
C GLN A 420 -12.96 16.98 -18.10
N LEU A 421 -13.05 16.21 -19.19
CA LEU A 421 -14.23 16.14 -20.05
C LEU A 421 -15.27 15.22 -19.39
N TYR A 422 -16.50 15.72 -19.23
CA TYR A 422 -17.64 14.96 -18.68
C TYR A 422 -18.49 14.29 -19.75
N GLY A 423 -18.59 14.91 -20.93
CA GLY A 423 -19.41 14.38 -22.02
C GLY A 423 -19.50 15.36 -23.18
N VAL A 424 -20.23 14.96 -24.22
CA VAL A 424 -20.42 15.72 -25.44
C VAL A 424 -21.90 15.77 -25.80
N CYS A 425 -22.32 16.78 -26.54
CA CYS A 425 -23.66 16.84 -27.12
C CYS A 425 -23.51 16.92 -28.63
N THR A 426 -23.88 15.84 -29.33
CA THR A 426 -23.86 15.77 -30.80
C THR A 426 -25.24 15.80 -31.45
N GLN A 427 -26.33 15.72 -30.67
CA GLN A 427 -27.70 15.60 -31.18
C GLN A 427 -28.26 16.90 -31.79
N HIS A 428 -27.70 18.07 -31.43
CA HIS A 428 -28.11 19.37 -31.95
C HIS A 428 -26.91 20.21 -32.37
N SER A 429 -27.04 20.94 -33.48
CA SER A 429 -26.09 21.98 -33.85
C SER A 429 -26.37 23.24 -33.04
N PRO A 430 -25.36 23.87 -32.41
CA PRO A 430 -23.93 23.54 -32.51
C PRO A 430 -23.51 22.42 -31.54
N MET A 431 -22.68 21.48 -32.02
CA MET A 431 -22.08 20.44 -31.17
C MET A 431 -21.31 21.06 -30.01
N CYS A 432 -21.36 20.46 -28.82
CA CYS A 432 -20.64 20.99 -27.68
C CYS A 432 -19.94 19.93 -26.82
N LEU A 433 -18.89 20.36 -26.15
CA LEU A 433 -18.10 19.58 -25.20
C LEU A 433 -18.34 20.13 -23.80
N MET A 434 -18.58 19.26 -22.83
CA MET A 434 -18.81 19.64 -21.44
C MET A 434 -17.62 19.27 -20.57
N PHE A 435 -17.00 20.27 -19.96
CA PHE A 435 -15.82 20.14 -19.12
C PHE A 435 -16.10 20.54 -17.67
N GLU A 436 -15.16 20.21 -16.80
CA GLU A 436 -15.11 20.82 -15.48
C GLU A 436 -14.95 22.35 -15.56
N LEU A 437 -15.65 23.06 -14.67
CA LEU A 437 -15.62 24.52 -14.65
C LEU A 437 -14.47 25.04 -13.78
N MET A 438 -13.52 25.72 -14.42
CA MET A 438 -12.39 26.35 -13.76
C MET A 438 -12.73 27.78 -13.32
N GLU A 439 -13.08 27.97 -12.04
CA GLU A 439 -13.59 29.25 -11.52
C GLU A 439 -12.64 30.44 -11.65
N GLN A 440 -11.33 30.18 -11.74
CA GLN A 440 -10.30 31.21 -11.85
C GLN A 440 -9.92 31.53 -13.30
N GLY A 441 -10.63 30.96 -14.29
CA GLY A 441 -10.41 31.24 -15.71
C GLY A 441 -9.10 30.67 -16.25
N CYS A 442 -8.63 31.24 -17.37
CA CYS A 442 -7.39 30.81 -18.01
C CYS A 442 -6.14 31.34 -17.27
N LEU A 443 -5.04 30.60 -17.40
CA LEU A 443 -3.78 30.95 -16.72
C LEU A 443 -3.25 32.31 -17.17
N SER A 444 -3.36 32.67 -18.46
CA SER A 444 -2.88 33.93 -19.01
C SER A 444 -3.49 35.14 -18.31
N ASP A 445 -4.82 35.13 -18.13
CA ASP A 445 -5.55 36.21 -17.49
C ASP A 445 -5.31 36.23 -15.99
N TYR A 446 -5.22 35.05 -15.37
CA TYR A 446 -4.87 34.91 -13.97
C TYR A 446 -3.49 35.52 -13.65
N LEU A 447 -2.49 35.22 -14.47
CA LEU A 447 -1.14 35.77 -14.34
C LEU A 447 -1.11 37.28 -14.60
N ARG A 448 -1.86 37.75 -15.60
CA ARG A 448 -1.95 39.17 -15.95
C ARG A 448 -2.60 39.98 -14.83
N ALA A 449 -3.67 39.47 -14.23
CA ALA A 449 -4.37 40.10 -13.12
C ALA A 449 -3.53 40.17 -11.82
N ARG A 450 -2.60 39.22 -11.64
CA ARG A 450 -1.76 39.10 -10.42
C ARG A 450 -0.30 39.46 -10.66
N ARG A 451 0.00 40.16 -11.75
CA ARG A 451 1.36 40.51 -12.15
C ARG A 451 2.11 41.20 -11.02
N GLY A 452 3.29 40.68 -10.68
CA GLY A 452 4.15 41.22 -9.63
C GLY A 452 3.70 40.92 -8.19
N ARG A 453 2.62 40.17 -7.98
CA ARG A 453 2.11 39.77 -6.65
C ARG A 453 2.34 38.30 -6.31
N MET A 454 2.85 37.51 -7.25
CA MET A 454 3.08 36.08 -7.09
C MET A 454 4.54 35.80 -6.76
N SER A 455 4.78 34.90 -5.81
CA SER A 455 6.14 34.44 -5.50
C SER A 455 6.67 33.52 -6.59
N GLN A 456 8.00 33.43 -6.70
CA GLN A 456 8.64 32.49 -7.62
C GLN A 456 8.25 31.03 -7.31
N ASP A 457 8.10 30.67 -6.03
CA ASP A 457 7.68 29.33 -5.64
C ASP A 457 6.28 28.97 -6.16
N THR A 458 5.33 29.92 -6.17
CA THR A 458 3.99 29.68 -6.72
C THR A 458 4.03 29.54 -8.23
N LEU A 459 4.81 30.36 -8.92
CA LEU A 459 4.99 30.24 -10.37
C LEU A 459 5.63 28.91 -10.76
N LEU A 460 6.64 28.46 -10.00
CA LEU A 460 7.27 27.16 -10.20
C LEU A 460 6.30 26.01 -9.93
N GLY A 461 5.44 26.15 -8.92
CA GLY A 461 4.35 25.20 -8.64
C GLY A 461 3.36 25.08 -9.81
N MET A 462 3.01 26.19 -10.46
CA MET A 462 2.17 26.17 -11.67
C MET A 462 2.87 25.43 -12.82
N CYS A 463 4.17 25.68 -13.04
CA CYS A 463 4.94 24.95 -14.04
C CYS A 463 5.01 23.44 -13.75
N LEU A 464 5.17 23.08 -12.48
CA LEU A 464 5.17 21.68 -12.05
C LEU A 464 3.82 21.01 -12.36
N ASP A 465 2.72 21.65 -11.97
CA ASP A 465 1.37 21.16 -12.23
C ASP A 465 1.12 20.92 -13.74
N VAL A 466 1.51 21.88 -14.59
CA VAL A 466 1.42 21.73 -16.06
C VAL A 466 2.30 20.59 -16.55
N SER A 467 3.53 20.47 -16.04
CA SER A 467 4.46 19.40 -16.45
C SER A 467 3.97 18.00 -16.04
N GLU A 468 3.31 17.86 -14.89
CA GLU A 468 2.70 16.59 -14.45
C GLU A 468 1.54 16.19 -15.39
N GLY A 469 0.70 17.15 -15.79
CA GLY A 469 -0.34 16.92 -16.80
C GLY A 469 0.24 16.50 -18.16
N MET A 470 1.30 17.16 -18.61
CA MET A 470 1.97 16.83 -19.87
C MET A 470 2.70 15.48 -19.83
N ALA A 471 3.29 15.11 -18.70
CA ALA A 471 3.90 13.79 -18.51
C ALA A 471 2.84 12.68 -18.55
N TYR A 472 1.64 12.92 -18.01
CA TYR A 472 0.54 11.99 -18.15
C TYR A 472 0.12 11.83 -19.62
N LEU A 473 -0.02 12.92 -20.38
CA LEU A 473 -0.34 12.85 -21.81
C LEU A 473 0.73 12.07 -22.59
N GLU A 474 2.01 12.32 -22.32
CA GLU A 474 3.14 11.58 -22.89
C GLU A 474 3.04 10.08 -22.60
N SER A 475 2.77 9.69 -21.35
CA SER A 475 2.65 8.28 -20.96
C SER A 475 1.47 7.54 -21.62
N ASN A 476 0.46 8.29 -22.09
CA ASN A 476 -0.68 7.75 -22.84
C ASN A 476 -0.51 7.92 -24.35
N ASN A 477 0.70 8.25 -24.83
CA ASN A 477 1.01 8.53 -26.23
C ASN A 477 0.09 9.59 -26.88
N PHE A 478 -0.35 10.58 -26.09
CA PHE A 478 -1.24 11.65 -26.53
C PHE A 478 -0.48 12.97 -26.69
N ILE A 479 -0.70 13.66 -27.81
CA ILE A 479 -0.04 14.93 -28.13
C ILE A 479 -1.03 16.08 -27.91
N HIS A 480 -0.71 17.02 -27.01
CA HIS A 480 -1.59 18.17 -26.69
C HIS A 480 -1.82 19.13 -27.88
N ARG A 481 -0.82 19.27 -28.78
CA ARG A 481 -0.82 20.12 -30.00
C ARG A 481 -0.94 21.64 -29.81
N ASP A 482 -1.50 22.12 -28.71
CA ASP A 482 -1.71 23.57 -28.48
C ASP A 482 -1.47 23.98 -27.01
N LEU A 483 -0.31 23.64 -26.46
CA LEU A 483 0.06 24.01 -25.08
C LEU A 483 0.57 25.46 -25.04
N ALA A 484 -0.12 26.33 -24.31
CA ALA A 484 0.22 27.75 -24.14
C ALA A 484 -0.18 28.27 -22.74
N ALA A 485 0.19 29.51 -22.42
CA ALA A 485 0.00 30.15 -21.11
C ALA A 485 -1.09 31.21 -21.13
#